data_AF-A0A1X4GA01-F1
#
_entry.id   AF-A0A1X4GA01-F1
#
_cell.length_a   1.000
_cell.length_b   1.000
_cell.length_c   1.000
_cell.angle_alpha   90.00
_cell.angle_beta   90.00
_cell.angle_gamma   90.00
#
_symmetry.space_group_name_H-M   'P 1'
#
loop_
_entity.id
_entity.type
_entity.pdbx_description
1 polymer ?
#
loop_
_entity_poly.entity_id
_entity_poly.type
_entity_poly.pdbx_seq_one_letter_code
_entity_poly.pdbx_strand_id
1 'polypeptide(L)'
;MHSDIFKNLFSISPIETVALPIESYALKAIANWLGFTWRDPKANGAKCIYWYDQWLETGDREFLKMIQVYNEDDCYATRRVKDWLVSFLVKKNLIKNEDADSESASTQ
;
A
#
# COMPACT_ATOMS: atom_id res chain seq x y z
N MET A 1 -18.17 -35.43 -23.99
CA MET A 1 -18.25 -34.57 -25.18
C MET A 1 -18.12 -33.14 -24.69
N HIS A 2 -17.08 -32.46 -25.18
CA HIS A 2 -16.38 -31.31 -24.61
C HIS A 2 -17.24 -30.10 -24.23
N SER A 3 -17.05 -29.57 -23.01
CA SER A 3 -17.38 -28.18 -22.67
C SER A 3 -16.18 -27.40 -22.13
N ASP A 4 -14.95 -27.82 -22.45
CA ASP A 4 -13.69 -27.14 -22.10
C ASP A 4 -13.19 -26.21 -23.22
N ILE A 5 -14.08 -25.48 -23.90
CA ILE A 5 -13.69 -24.68 -25.09
C ILE A 5 -13.57 -23.16 -24.84
N PHE A 6 -13.91 -22.64 -23.66
CA PHE A 6 -13.72 -21.22 -23.35
C PHE A 6 -13.07 -20.93 -21.99
N LYS A 7 -11.98 -21.64 -21.65
CA LYS A 7 -10.99 -21.07 -20.71
C LYS A 7 -10.16 -20.06 -21.50
N ASN A 8 -10.67 -18.83 -21.61
CA ASN A 8 -10.00 -17.73 -22.28
C ASN A 8 -8.55 -17.60 -21.80
N LEU A 9 -7.65 -17.48 -22.78
CA LEU A 9 -6.19 -17.48 -22.69
C LEU A 9 -5.59 -16.23 -22.03
N PHE A 10 -6.42 -15.38 -21.41
CA PHE A 10 -6.00 -14.31 -20.50
C PHE A 10 -6.96 -14.33 -19.32
N SER A 11 -6.51 -14.90 -18.21
CA SER A 11 -7.24 -14.79 -16.95
C SER A 11 -7.26 -13.32 -16.53
N ILE A 12 -8.30 -12.60 -16.90
CA ILE A 12 -8.57 -11.26 -16.37
C ILE A 12 -9.10 -11.50 -14.95
N SER A 13 -8.18 -11.67 -14.00
CA SER A 13 -8.55 -11.66 -12.58
C SER A 13 -9.21 -10.32 -12.26
N PRO A 14 -10.33 -10.28 -11.53
CA PRO A 14 -10.85 -9.03 -11.00
C PRO A 14 -9.75 -8.29 -10.22
N ILE A 15 -9.64 -6.98 -10.43
CA ILE A 15 -8.76 -6.14 -9.61
C ILE A 15 -9.46 -5.96 -8.26
N GLU A 16 -8.82 -6.42 -7.20
CA GLU A 16 -9.28 -6.12 -5.84
C GLU A 16 -8.87 -4.69 -5.48
N THR A 17 -9.84 -3.89 -5.04
CA THR A 17 -9.63 -2.49 -4.65
C THR A 17 -9.98 -2.28 -3.19
N VAL A 18 -9.30 -1.32 -2.56
CA VAL A 18 -9.56 -0.90 -1.18
C VAL A 18 -9.88 0.59 -1.19
N ALA A 19 -11.00 0.95 -0.58
CA ALA A 19 -11.45 2.33 -0.45
C ALA A 19 -11.15 2.87 0.95
N LEU A 20 -10.45 4.00 1.01
CA LEU A 20 -10.14 4.77 2.21
C LEU A 20 -10.94 6.09 2.22
N PRO A 21 -11.32 6.61 3.41
CA PRO A 21 -12.04 7.88 3.54
C PRO A 21 -11.08 9.07 3.41
N ILE A 22 -10.46 9.22 2.25
CA ILE A 22 -9.47 10.26 1.93
C ILE A 22 -9.77 10.88 0.56
N GLU A 23 -9.43 12.15 0.39
CA GLU A 23 -9.71 12.92 -0.83
C GLU A 23 -8.74 12.62 -1.98
N SER A 24 -7.60 11.97 -1.69
CA SER A 24 -6.56 11.66 -2.67
C SER A 24 -5.93 10.31 -2.39
N TYR A 25 -5.64 9.54 -3.45
CA TYR A 25 -4.91 8.27 -3.39
C TYR A 25 -3.43 8.44 -3.74
N ALA A 26 -2.90 9.66 -3.69
CA ALA A 26 -1.46 9.86 -3.69
C ALA A 26 -0.85 9.18 -2.45
N LEU A 27 0.37 8.64 -2.60
CA LEU A 27 1.08 7.94 -1.51
C LEU A 27 1.09 8.74 -0.20
N LYS A 28 1.36 10.04 -0.28
CA LYS A 28 1.42 10.92 0.89
C LYS A 28 0.10 11.03 1.65
N ALA A 29 -1.03 11.08 0.94
CA ALA A 29 -2.35 11.13 1.57
C ALA A 29 -2.68 9.80 2.27
N ILE A 30 -2.45 8.66 1.60
CA ILE A 30 -2.69 7.33 2.16
C ILE A 30 -1.80 7.09 3.38
N ALA A 31 -0.49 7.34 3.25
CA ALA A 31 0.48 7.08 4.31
C ALA A 31 0.24 7.99 5.54
N ASN A 32 -0.10 9.28 5.33
CA ASN A 32 -0.49 10.17 6.43
C ASN A 32 -1.75 9.68 7.16
N TRP A 33 -2.77 9.22 6.41
CA TRP A 33 -3.97 8.63 7.01
C TRP A 33 -3.64 7.36 7.83
N LEU A 34 -2.62 6.60 7.42
CA LEU A 34 -2.07 5.47 8.17
C LEU A 34 -1.11 5.88 9.30
N GLY A 35 -0.93 7.18 9.57
CA GLY A 35 -0.08 7.69 10.64
C GLY A 35 1.42 7.67 10.34
N PHE A 36 1.83 7.56 9.08
CA PHE A 36 3.21 7.76 8.67
C PHE A 36 3.49 9.25 8.43
N THR A 37 4.68 9.72 8.81
CA THR A 37 5.12 11.09 8.58
C THR A 37 6.51 11.10 7.95
N TRP A 38 6.67 11.87 6.88
CA TRP A 38 7.99 12.17 6.30
C TRP A 38 8.83 12.96 7.30
N ARG A 39 10.16 12.79 7.26
CA ARG A 39 11.13 13.54 8.06
C ARG A 39 11.03 15.04 7.78
N ASP A 40 10.83 15.42 6.52
CA ASP A 40 10.40 16.78 6.13
C ASP A 40 8.91 16.77 5.73
N PRO A 41 8.01 17.31 6.58
CA PRO A 41 6.58 17.40 6.27
C PRO A 41 6.29 18.20 4.99
N LYS A 42 7.15 19.17 4.66
CA LYS A 42 6.97 20.05 3.51
C LYS A 42 7.58 19.49 2.23
N ALA A 43 8.29 18.36 2.27
CA ALA A 43 8.86 17.73 1.08
C ALA A 43 7.75 17.09 0.22
N ASN A 44 7.85 17.22 -1.10
CA ASN A 44 6.95 16.60 -2.06
C ASN A 44 7.65 16.44 -3.42
N GLY A 45 7.01 15.74 -4.35
CA GLY A 45 7.58 15.51 -5.69
C GLY A 45 8.01 16.79 -6.41
N ALA A 46 7.22 17.88 -6.31
CA ALA A 46 7.58 19.15 -6.93
C ALA A 46 8.84 19.79 -6.32
N LYS A 47 9.04 19.68 -5.01
CA LYS A 47 10.28 20.12 -4.35
C LYS A 47 11.48 19.27 -4.73
N CYS A 48 11.31 17.97 -4.93
CA CYS A 48 12.39 17.11 -5.40
C CYS A 48 12.89 17.56 -6.78
N ILE A 49 11.98 17.94 -7.67
CA ILE A 49 12.34 18.52 -8.99
C ILE A 49 13.12 19.82 -8.78
N TYR A 50 12.59 20.74 -7.96
CA TYR A 50 13.28 22.00 -7.65
C TYR A 50 14.69 21.80 -7.08
N TRP A 51 14.87 20.90 -6.11
CA TRP A 51 16.19 20.59 -5.54
C TRP A 51 17.14 20.02 -6.60
N TYR A 52 16.63 19.22 -7.53
CA TYR A 52 17.45 18.67 -8.60
C TYR A 52 17.93 19.78 -9.55
N ASP A 53 17.04 20.71 -9.93
CA ASP A 53 17.41 21.88 -10.72
C ASP A 53 18.46 22.73 -10.00
N GLN A 54 18.30 22.96 -8.69
CA GLN A 54 19.28 23.69 -7.89
C GLN A 54 20.64 22.97 -7.84
N TRP A 55 20.65 21.64 -7.76
CA TRP A 55 21.90 20.88 -7.85
C TRP A 55 22.58 21.03 -9.21
N LEU A 56 21.82 20.99 -10.31
CA LEU A 56 22.37 21.18 -11.66
C LEU A 56 23.00 22.56 -11.84
N GLU A 57 22.37 23.60 -11.27
CA GLU A 57 22.85 24.99 -11.36
C GLU A 57 24.06 25.26 -10.46
N THR A 58 24.06 24.73 -9.25
CA THR A 58 25.02 25.12 -8.20
C THR A 58 26.11 24.09 -7.95
N GLY A 59 25.87 22.82 -8.29
CA GLY A 59 26.70 21.68 -7.89
C GLY A 59 26.60 21.32 -6.40
N ASP A 60 25.77 21.99 -5.61
CA ASP A 60 25.68 21.76 -4.17
C ASP A 60 25.05 20.38 -3.87
N ARG A 61 25.85 19.51 -3.27
CA ARG A 61 25.47 18.13 -2.94
C ARG A 61 24.42 18.05 -1.83
N GLU A 62 24.15 19.13 -1.10
CA GLU A 62 23.10 19.15 -0.09
C GLU A 62 21.72 18.92 -0.70
N PHE A 63 21.46 19.45 -1.90
CA PHE A 63 20.23 19.17 -2.64
C PHE A 63 20.04 17.68 -2.93
N LEU A 64 21.10 16.97 -3.32
CA LEU A 64 21.04 15.53 -3.53
C LEU A 64 20.78 14.77 -2.23
N LYS A 65 21.33 15.21 -1.09
CA LYS A 65 21.02 14.60 0.21
C LYS A 65 19.56 14.78 0.58
N MET A 66 18.98 15.97 0.36
CA MET A 66 17.55 16.21 0.59
C MET A 66 16.67 15.30 -0.27
N ILE A 67 17.00 15.16 -1.56
CA ILE A 67 16.31 14.23 -2.47
C ILE A 67 16.41 12.79 -1.96
N GLN A 68 17.60 12.36 -1.53
CA GLN A 68 17.82 11.01 -1.01
C GLN A 68 16.98 10.74 0.24
N VAL A 69 16.92 11.68 1.19
CA VAL A 69 16.07 11.59 2.39
C VAL A 69 14.60 11.48 2.01
N TYR A 70 14.12 12.31 1.07
CA TYR A 70 12.74 12.25 0.59
C TYR A 70 12.40 10.90 -0.05
N ASN A 71 13.26 10.38 -0.93
CA ASN A 71 13.04 9.10 -1.60
C ASN A 71 13.08 7.91 -0.61
N GLU A 72 13.94 7.97 0.40
CA GLU A 72 13.97 6.96 1.45
C GLU A 72 12.67 6.97 2.28
N ASP A 73 12.12 8.16 2.57
CA ASP A 73 10.80 8.26 3.20
C ASP A 73 9.68 7.68 2.33
N ASP A 74 9.72 7.90 1.00
CA ASP A 74 8.75 7.30 0.07
C ASP A 74 8.81 5.77 0.10
N CYS A 75 10.00 5.17 0.26
CA CYS A 75 10.16 3.73 0.46
C CYS A 75 9.54 3.25 1.79
N TYR A 76 9.80 3.95 2.90
CA TYR A 76 9.19 3.60 4.19
C TYR A 76 7.67 3.78 4.19
N ALA A 77 7.16 4.85 3.59
CA ALA A 77 5.74 5.10 3.41
C ALA A 77 5.08 3.97 2.60
N THR A 78 5.68 3.60 1.47
CA THR A 78 5.18 2.52 0.61
C THR A 78 5.13 1.19 1.36
N ARG A 79 6.18 0.86 2.12
CA ARG A 79 6.19 -0.32 2.98
C ARG A 79 5.07 -0.28 4.01
N ARG A 80 4.85 0.86 4.68
CA ARG A 80 3.78 1.03 5.67
C ARG A 80 2.39 0.81 5.07
N VAL A 81 2.16 1.28 3.84
CA VAL A 81 0.92 1.04 3.08
C VAL A 81 0.78 -0.44 2.73
N LYS A 82 1.84 -1.07 2.22
CA LYS A 82 1.84 -2.50 1.87
C LYS A 82 1.55 -3.38 3.08
N ASP A 83 2.25 -3.16 4.18
CA ASP A 83 2.10 -3.95 5.41
C ASP A 83 0.69 -3.79 6.00
N TRP A 84 0.11 -2.58 5.92
CA TRP A 84 -1.30 -2.37 6.26
C TRP A 84 -2.25 -3.11 5.32
N LEU A 85 -2.05 -3.01 4.01
CA LEU A 85 -2.92 -3.63 3.02
C LEU A 85 -2.95 -5.15 3.18
N VAL A 86 -1.78 -5.78 3.37
CA VAL A 86 -1.68 -7.22 3.65
C VAL A 86 -2.42 -7.57 4.95
N SER A 87 -2.20 -6.81 6.03
CA SER A 87 -2.90 -7.04 7.29
C SER A 87 -4.42 -6.88 7.16
N PHE A 88 -4.88 -5.88 6.42
CA PHE A 88 -6.29 -5.62 6.17
C PHE A 88 -6.95 -6.76 5.38
N LEU A 89 -6.31 -7.23 4.31
CA LEU A 89 -6.81 -8.32 3.49
C LEU A 89 -6.80 -9.66 4.25
N VAL A 90 -5.77 -9.92 5.06
CA VAL A 90 -5.74 -11.10 5.93
C VAL A 90 -6.86 -11.05 6.96
N LYS A 91 -7.10 -9.91 7.61
CA LYS A 91 -8.21 -9.74 8.57
C LYS A 91 -9.58 -9.96 7.92
N LYS A 92 -9.75 -9.60 6.64
CA LYS A 92 -10.98 -9.87 5.89
C LYS A 92 -11.24 -11.39 5.73
N ASN A 93 -10.20 -12.22 5.79
CA ASN A 93 -10.27 -13.68 5.64
C ASN A 93 -10.18 -14.45 6.99
N LEU A 94 -10.58 -13.84 8.12
CA LEU A 94 -10.51 -14.46 9.46
C LEU A 94 -11.82 -14.16 10.22
N ILE A 95 -12.69 -15.09 10.68
CA ILE A 95 -12.66 -16.53 10.93
C ILE A 95 -14.13 -17.03 10.87
N LYS A 96 -14.44 -18.13 10.16
CA LYS A 96 -15.55 -19.04 10.53
C LYS A 96 -14.92 -20.21 11.29
N ASN A 97 -14.93 -20.14 12.62
CA ASN A 97 -14.68 -21.30 13.48
C ASN A 97 -16.06 -21.67 14.02
N GLU A 98 -16.76 -22.53 13.31
CA GLU A 98 -17.83 -23.34 13.89
C GLU A 98 -17.16 -24.51 14.66
N ASP A 99 -16.38 -24.18 15.68
CA ASP A 99 -16.08 -25.09 16.80
C ASP A 99 -16.98 -24.70 17.96
N ALA A 100 -18.29 -24.63 17.70
CA ALA A 100 -19.30 -24.31 18.69
C ALA A 100 -20.67 -24.86 18.27
N ASP A 101 -20.73 -26.11 17.79
CA ASP A 101 -21.98 -26.87 17.83
C ASP A 101 -21.72 -28.36 18.01
N SER A 102 -22.13 -28.83 19.19
CA SER A 102 -22.54 -30.22 19.49
C SER A 102 -21.45 -31.28 19.71
N GLU A 103 -20.65 -31.03 20.74
CA GLU A 103 -20.52 -32.00 21.84
C GLU A 103 -21.92 -32.24 22.47
N SER A 104 -22.83 -32.90 21.75
CA SER A 104 -24.15 -33.33 22.24
C SER A 104 -24.76 -34.42 21.34
N ALA A 105 -24.04 -35.51 21.11
CA ALA A 105 -24.61 -36.74 20.55
C ALA A 105 -23.88 -37.97 21.10
N SER A 106 -23.83 -38.09 22.43
CA SER A 106 -23.31 -39.29 23.12
C SER A 106 -23.94 -39.43 24.51
N THR A 107 -25.26 -39.45 24.59
CA THR A 107 -25.97 -40.05 25.73
C THR A 107 -27.32 -40.57 25.23
N GLN A 108 -27.50 -41.89 25.42
CA GLN A 108 -28.60 -42.79 25.00
C GLN A 108 -28.47 -43.40 23.61
#